data_AF-A0A6J6TUR4-F1
#
_entry.id   AF-A0A6J6TUR4-F1
#
_cell.length_a   1.000
_cell.length_b   1.000
_cell.length_c   1.000
_cell.angle_alpha   90.00
_cell.angle_beta   90.00
_cell.angle_gamma   90.00
#
_symmetry.space_group_name_H-M   'P 1'
#
loop_
_entity.id
_entity.type
_entity.pdbx_description
1 polymer ?
#
loop_
_entity_poly.entity_id
_entity_poly.type
_entity_poly.pdbx_seq_one_letter_code
_entity_poly.pdbx_strand_id
1 'polypeptide(L)'
;MGGLRVEVRGMKNGARLVDVIAVAERVGQVAGVVAANTAHAIDTNKIEKHGAHVLGDESMPNAWLVAQICNAGINLHSFVRA
;
A
#
# COMPACT_ATOMS: atom_id res chain seq x y z
N MET A 1 -6.02 18.97 8.16
CA MET A 1 -5.86 17.91 7.15
C MET A 1 -4.83 16.91 7.66
N GLY A 2 -5.06 15.61 7.51
CA GLY A 2 -4.14 14.55 8.00
C GLY A 2 -3.33 13.91 6.87
N GLY A 3 -2.20 13.31 7.22
CA GLY A 3 -1.34 12.53 6.32
C GLY A 3 -1.14 11.11 6.83
N LEU A 4 -0.89 10.18 5.91
CA LEU A 4 -0.49 8.80 6.17
C LEU A 4 1.03 8.70 5.97
N ARG A 5 1.73 8.13 6.96
CA ARG A 5 3.16 7.84 6.87
C ARG A 5 3.40 6.41 7.32
N VAL A 6 4.11 5.64 6.50
CA VAL A 6 4.55 4.29 6.84
C VAL A 6 6.06 4.31 7.06
N GLU A 7 6.44 3.99 8.30
CA GLU A 7 7.82 3.86 8.71
C GLU A 7 8.11 2.41 9.08
N VAL A 8 9.14 1.84 8.47
CA VAL A 8 9.60 0.48 8.74
C VAL A 8 10.85 0.57 9.60
N ARG A 9 10.82 -0.12 10.74
CA ARG A 9 11.97 -0.23 11.66
C ARG A 9 12.40 -1.69 11.69
N GLY A 10 13.69 -1.94 11.49
CA GLY A 10 14.21 -3.30 11.43
C GLY A 10 15.72 -3.36 11.60
N MET A 11 16.26 -4.53 11.26
CA MET A 11 17.70 -4.78 11.24
C MET A 11 18.12 -5.12 9.81
N LYS A 12 19.18 -4.48 9.31
CA LYS A 12 19.80 -4.79 8.01
C LYS A 12 21.30 -4.89 8.22
N ASN A 13 21.91 -6.02 7.83
CA ASN A 13 23.34 -6.30 7.99
C ASN A 13 23.87 -6.05 9.42
N GLY A 14 23.09 -6.46 10.44
CA GLY A 14 23.49 -6.33 11.85
C GLY A 14 23.33 -4.92 12.46
N ALA A 15 22.86 -3.93 11.69
CA ALA A 15 22.58 -2.58 12.18
C ALA A 15 21.06 -2.30 12.22
N ARG A 16 20.64 -1.50 13.20
CA ARG A 16 19.26 -1.02 13.30
C ARG A 16 19.00 0.03 12.23
N LEU A 17 17.95 -0.14 11.45
CA LEU A 17 17.54 0.72 10.36
C LEU A 17 16.10 1.20 10.58
N VAL A 18 15.84 2.44 10.19
CA VAL A 18 14.51 3.06 10.17
C VAL A 18 14.36 3.80 8.85
N ASP A 19 13.39 3.37 8.04
CA ASP A 19 13.13 3.93 6.72
C ASP A 19 11.66 4.34 6.57
N VAL A 20 11.42 5.43 5.82
CA VAL A 20 10.07 5.89 5.47
C VAL A 20 9.77 5.41 4.06
N ILE A 21 8.96 4.37 3.96
CA ILE A 21 8.70 3.70 2.69
C ILE A 21 7.55 4.35 1.90
N ALA A 22 6.67 5.09 2.58
CA ALA A 22 5.55 5.77 1.95
C ALA A 22 5.05 6.95 2.78
N VAL A 23 4.69 8.03 2.10
CA VAL A 23 3.90 9.15 2.61
C VAL A 23 2.79 9.46 1.61
N ALA A 24 1.57 9.67 2.12
CA ALA A 24 0.41 10.11 1.33
C ALA A 24 -0.41 11.16 2.11
N GLU A 25 -0.96 12.13 1.41
CA GLU A 25 -1.86 13.13 1.99
C GLU A 25 -3.33 12.75 1.79
N ARG A 26 -4.26 13.48 2.41
CA ARG A 26 -5.71 13.32 2.22
C ARG A 26 -6.19 11.90 2.53
N VAL A 27 -6.00 11.47 3.78
CA VAL A 27 -6.28 10.10 4.25
C VAL A 27 -7.65 9.56 3.83
N GLY A 28 -8.70 10.38 3.83
CA GLY A 28 -10.03 9.96 3.36
C GLY A 28 -10.06 9.56 1.87
N GLN A 29 -9.35 10.30 1.02
CA GLN A 29 -9.21 9.98 -0.40
C GLN A 29 -8.40 8.68 -0.58
N VAL A 30 -7.32 8.52 0.17
CA VAL A 30 -6.52 7.27 0.15
C VAL A 30 -7.41 6.07 0.48
N ALA A 31 -8.17 6.14 1.57
CA ALA A 31 -9.08 5.06 1.98
C ALA A 31 -10.11 4.73 0.89
N GLY A 32 -10.73 5.76 0.28
CA GLY A 32 -11.70 5.58 -0.81
C GLY A 32 -11.09 4.93 -2.05
N VAL A 33 -9.91 5.38 -2.48
CA VAL A 33 -9.21 4.82 -3.65
C VAL A 33 -8.78 3.38 -3.40
N VAL A 34 -8.28 3.06 -2.20
CA VAL A 34 -7.93 1.68 -1.83
C VAL A 34 -9.17 0.78 -1.87
N ALA A 35 -10.29 1.22 -1.29
CA ALA A 35 -11.53 0.46 -1.28
C ALA A 35 -12.07 0.21 -2.69
N ALA A 36 -12.10 1.24 -3.54
CA ALA A 36 -12.57 1.14 -4.92
C ALA A 36 -11.73 0.18 -5.76
N ASN A 37 -10.38 0.30 -5.69
CA ASN A 37 -9.50 -0.60 -6.43
C ASN A 37 -9.56 -2.05 -5.92
N THR A 38 -9.77 -2.25 -4.61
CA THR A 38 -9.94 -3.58 -4.04
C THR A 38 -11.24 -4.23 -4.53
N ALA A 39 -12.35 -3.47 -4.51
CA ALA A 39 -13.63 -3.96 -5.05
C ALA A 39 -13.52 -4.29 -6.54
N HIS A 40 -12.86 -3.44 -7.33
CA HIS A 40 -12.61 -3.69 -8.75
C HIS A 40 -11.73 -4.93 -8.98
N ALA A 41 -10.74 -5.17 -8.11
CA ALA A 41 -9.89 -6.35 -8.19
C ALA A 41 -10.67 -7.65 -7.92
N ILE A 42 -11.66 -7.62 -7.03
CA ILE A 42 -12.56 -8.74 -6.79
C ILE A 42 -13.46 -8.96 -8.01
N ASP A 43 -14.11 -7.90 -8.50
CA ASP A 43 -15.04 -7.94 -9.65
C ASP A 43 -14.37 -8.47 -10.94
N THR A 44 -13.11 -8.12 -11.15
CA THR A 44 -12.33 -8.56 -12.33
C THR A 44 -11.53 -9.85 -12.11
N ASN A 45 -11.78 -10.57 -11.00
CA ASN A 45 -11.08 -11.80 -10.62
C ASN A 45 -9.55 -11.66 -10.50
N LYS A 46 -9.04 -10.46 -10.18
CA LYS A 46 -7.63 -10.29 -9.76
C LYS A 46 -7.40 -10.74 -8.33
N ILE A 47 -8.42 -10.63 -7.48
CA ILE A 47 -8.48 -11.28 -6.16
C ILE A 47 -9.50 -12.41 -6.28
N GLU A 48 -9.01 -13.62 -6.49
CA GLU A 48 -9.85 -14.81 -6.71
C GLU A 48 -9.98 -15.71 -5.47
N LYS A 49 -9.12 -15.50 -4.46
CA LYS A 49 -9.11 -16.34 -3.26
C LYS A 49 -10.36 -16.11 -2.41
N HIS A 50 -11.10 -17.19 -2.18
CA HIS A 50 -12.22 -17.21 -1.25
C HIS A 50 -11.75 -17.16 0.22
N GLY A 51 -12.59 -16.61 1.10
CA GLY A 51 -12.32 -16.49 2.53
C GLY A 51 -12.07 -15.06 2.99
N ALA A 52 -11.58 -14.91 4.22
CA ALA A 52 -11.21 -13.62 4.79
C ALA A 52 -9.71 -13.38 4.58
N HIS A 53 -9.38 -12.29 3.87
CA HIS A 53 -8.01 -11.93 3.50
C HIS A 53 -7.73 -10.48 3.88
N VAL A 54 -6.45 -10.17 4.07
CA VAL A 54 -5.98 -8.81 4.39
C VAL A 54 -5.02 -8.36 3.29
N LEU A 55 -5.20 -7.13 2.80
CA LEU A 55 -4.28 -6.52 1.85
C LEU A 55 -2.87 -6.44 2.45
N GLY A 56 -1.85 -6.81 1.68
CA GLY A 56 -0.48 -6.95 2.16
C GLY A 56 -0.07 -8.40 2.43
N ASP A 57 -1.01 -9.35 2.49
CA ASP A 57 -0.68 -10.78 2.50
C ASP A 57 -0.06 -11.22 1.15
N GLU A 58 0.85 -12.18 1.16
CA GLU A 58 1.51 -12.76 -0.03
C GLU A 58 0.48 -13.34 -1.01
N SER A 59 -0.67 -13.74 -0.49
CA SER A 59 -1.79 -14.25 -1.25
C SER A 59 -2.50 -13.22 -2.14
N MET A 60 -2.25 -11.93 -1.90
CA MET A 60 -2.92 -10.80 -2.56
C MET A 60 -2.06 -10.17 -3.66
N PRO A 61 -2.67 -9.58 -4.71
CA PRO A 61 -1.95 -8.93 -5.82
C PRO A 61 -1.43 -7.54 -5.42
N ASN A 62 -0.59 -7.46 -4.36
CA ASN A 62 -0.20 -6.21 -3.70
C ASN A 62 0.50 -5.23 -4.65
N ALA A 63 1.45 -5.71 -5.47
CA ALA A 63 2.17 -4.86 -6.41
C ALA A 63 1.23 -4.21 -7.44
N TRP A 64 0.25 -4.97 -7.92
CA TRP A 64 -0.75 -4.46 -8.85
C TRP A 64 -1.69 -3.45 -8.18
N LEU A 65 -2.16 -3.75 -6.96
CA LEU A 65 -3.02 -2.84 -6.19
C LEU A 65 -2.33 -1.50 -5.94
N VAL A 66 -1.07 -1.51 -5.50
CA VAL A 66 -0.29 -0.29 -5.28
C VAL A 66 -0.16 0.52 -6.57
N ALA A 67 0.12 -0.14 -7.70
CA ALA A 67 0.20 0.54 -8.99
C ALA A 67 -1.14 1.19 -9.39
N GLN A 68 -2.27 0.51 -9.21
CA GLN A 68 -3.59 1.08 -9.52
C GLN A 68 -3.95 2.25 -8.60
N ILE A 69 -3.63 2.16 -7.31
CA ILE A 69 -3.84 3.25 -6.35
C ILE A 69 -3.03 4.49 -6.74
N CYS A 70 -1.77 4.30 -7.17
CA CYS A 70 -0.94 5.39 -7.68
C CYS A 70 -1.51 6.01 -8.96
N ASN A 71 -1.94 5.17 -9.91
CA ASN A 71 -2.56 5.63 -11.16
C ASN A 71 -3.88 6.38 -10.93
N ALA A 72 -4.59 6.08 -9.85
CA ALA A 72 -5.80 6.78 -9.41
C ALA A 72 -5.51 8.13 -8.70
N GLY A 73 -4.26 8.60 -8.73
CA GLY A 73 -3.85 9.94 -8.27
C GLY A 73 -3.36 10.01 -6.83
N ILE A 74 -3.08 8.86 -6.19
CA ILE A 74 -2.41 8.83 -4.89
C ILE A 74 -0.90 8.86 -5.10
N ASN A 75 -0.26 9.96 -4.73
CA ASN A 75 1.20 10.07 -4.81
C ASN A 75 1.84 9.43 -3.58
N LEU A 76 2.60 8.36 -3.81
CA LEU A 76 3.44 7.74 -2.79
C LEU A 76 4.87 8.26 -2.92
N HIS A 77 5.38 8.85 -1.85
CA HIS A 77 6.79 9.23 -1.75
C HIS A 77 7.55 8.16 -0.96
N SER A 78 8.49 7.49 -1.61
CA SER A 78 9.41 6.54 -0.98
C SER A 78 10.75 7.21 -0.69
N PHE A 79 11.28 6.98 0.50
CA PHE A 79 12.59 7.48 0.92
C PHE A 79 13.47 6.28 1.27
N VAL A 80 14.44 6.00 0.40
CA VAL A 80 15.50 5.04 0.71
C VAL A 80 16.69 5.85 1.18
N ARG A 81 17.19 5.59 2.39
CA ARG A 81 18.47 6.18 2.82
C ARG A 81 19.60 5.61 1.93
N ALA A 82 20.41 6.51 1.39
CA ALA A 82 21.67 6.19 0.71
C ALA A 82 22.68 5.54 1.67
#